data_AF-A0A0K0DHZ6-F1
#
_entry.id   AF-A0A0K0DHZ6-F1
#
_cell.length_a   1.000
_cell.length_b   1.000
_cell.length_c   1.000
_cell.angle_alpha   90.00
_cell.angle_beta   90.00
_cell.angle_gamma   90.00
#
_symmetry.space_group_name_H-M   'P 1'
#
loop_
_entity.id
_entity.type
_entity.pdbx_description
1 polymer ?
#
loop_
_entity_poly.entity_id
_entity_poly.type
_entity_poly.pdbx_seq_one_letter_code
_entity_poly.pdbx_strand_id
1 'polypeptide(L)'
;MQTLEWDEMGVKIDSRQLHDLRFADDIVLVTPDISQAERMLADFDKACGKIGLRLNLKKTMFMKNGLVSFAPFTLSGTNISECSSYVYLGREINIMNDLAPEVSRRKRAVWAAFKSIEDVVKRAKNVRLRAHLFDSTDLPALMYASQTSSLGE
;
A
#
# COMPACT_ATOMS: atom_id res chain seq x y z
N MET A 1 17.81 -17.39 3.07
CA MET A 1 16.72 -16.66 3.76
C MET A 1 16.05 -17.68 4.68
N GLN A 2 15.98 -17.46 6.00
CA GLN A 2 15.20 -18.36 6.85
C GLN A 2 13.75 -18.33 6.35
N THR A 3 13.25 -19.49 5.95
CA THR A 3 11.86 -19.67 5.57
C THR A 3 11.02 -19.56 6.83
N LEU A 4 10.15 -18.55 6.87
CA LEU A 4 9.06 -18.51 7.82
C LEU A 4 8.12 -19.67 7.45
N GLU A 5 7.88 -20.59 8.37
CA GLU A 5 7.04 -21.77 8.14
C GLU A 5 5.57 -21.36 8.26
N TRP A 6 5.05 -20.79 7.16
CA TRP A 6 3.70 -20.27 7.08
C TRP A 6 2.79 -21.09 6.17
N ASP A 7 3.14 -22.34 5.86
CA ASP A 7 2.42 -23.18 4.88
C ASP A 7 0.89 -23.28 5.11
N GLU A 8 0.45 -23.18 6.37
CA GLU A 8 -0.98 -23.19 6.77
C GLU A 8 -1.53 -21.80 7.14
N MET A 9 -0.72 -20.75 7.08
CA MET A 9 -1.11 -19.37 7.41
C MET A 9 -1.41 -18.57 6.15
N GLY A 10 -2.10 -17.43 6.26
CA GLY A 10 -2.45 -16.57 5.15
C GLY A 10 -3.85 -16.80 4.57
N VAL A 11 -4.10 -16.22 3.40
CA VAL A 11 -5.37 -16.33 2.68
C VAL A 11 -5.21 -17.17 1.42
N LYS A 12 -6.15 -18.09 1.17
CA LYS A 12 -6.14 -18.94 -0.02
C LYS A 12 -6.80 -18.23 -1.21
N ILE A 13 -6.05 -18.05 -2.30
CA ILE A 13 -6.49 -17.44 -3.56
C ILE A 13 -6.14 -18.41 -4.69
N ASP A 14 -7.11 -18.85 -5.48
CA ASP A 14 -6.92 -19.79 -6.60
C ASP A 14 -6.06 -21.03 -6.24
N SER A 15 -6.35 -21.62 -5.08
CA SER A 15 -5.61 -22.76 -4.50
C SER A 15 -4.17 -22.47 -4.06
N ARG A 16 -3.72 -21.22 -4.11
CA ARG A 16 -2.42 -20.78 -3.59
C ARG A 16 -2.59 -20.02 -2.29
N GLN A 17 -1.66 -20.22 -1.38
CA GLN A 17 -1.65 -19.53 -0.11
C GLN A 17 -0.88 -18.20 -0.27
N LEU A 18 -1.55 -17.08 0.00
CA LEU A 18 -0.95 -15.74 0.01
C LEU A 18 -0.69 -15.34 1.46
N HIS A 19 0.59 -15.20 1.82
CA HIS A 19 1.02 -14.81 3.16
C HIS A 19 1.45 -13.36 3.21
N ASP A 20 2.23 -12.92 2.22
CA ASP A 20 2.88 -11.62 2.24
C ASP A 20 3.07 -11.00 0.85
N LEU A 21 3.13 -9.66 0.84
CA LEU A 21 3.58 -8.84 -0.29
C LEU A 21 4.77 -8.00 0.19
N ARG A 22 5.90 -8.06 -0.51
CA ARG A 22 7.15 -7.42 -0.09
C ARG A 22 7.73 -6.57 -1.19
N PHE A 23 8.07 -5.33 -0.85
CA PHE A 23 8.82 -4.44 -1.72
C PHE A 23 9.74 -3.54 -0.87
N ALA A 24 11.05 -3.68 -1.04
CA ALA A 24 12.04 -3.02 -0.19
C ALA A 24 11.75 -3.24 1.32
N ASP A 25 11.53 -2.16 2.08
CA ASP A 25 11.15 -2.17 3.49
C ASP A 25 9.62 -2.21 3.73
N ASP A 26 8.79 -2.05 2.69
CA ASP A 26 7.33 -2.12 2.79
C ASP A 26 6.84 -3.57 2.66
N ILE A 27 6.24 -4.07 3.74
CA ILE A 27 5.77 -5.46 3.85
C ILE A 27 4.32 -5.47 4.32
N VAL A 28 3.48 -6.23 3.61
CA VAL A 28 2.09 -6.49 3.96
C VAL A 28 1.95 -7.96 4.30
N LEU A 29 1.38 -8.27 5.46
CA LEU A 29 0.95 -9.61 5.83
C LEU A 29 -0.55 -9.73 5.61
N VAL A 30 -1.00 -10.81 4.98
CA VAL A 30 -2.41 -11.05 4.64
C VAL A 30 -2.88 -12.27 5.41
N THR A 31 -3.86 -12.11 6.28
CA THR A 31 -4.37 -13.19 7.16
C THR A 31 -5.90 -13.20 7.18
N PRO A 32 -6.54 -14.35 7.51
CA PRO A 32 -7.99 -14.46 7.60
C PRO A 32 -8.53 -13.94 8.94
N ASP A 33 -7.69 -13.86 9.98
CA ASP A 33 -8.08 -13.43 11.32
C ASP A 33 -6.92 -12.75 12.08
N ILE A 34 -7.28 -12.07 13.17
CA ILE A 34 -6.37 -11.30 14.03
C ILE A 34 -5.37 -12.21 14.75
N SER A 35 -5.80 -13.38 15.23
CA SER A 35 -4.92 -14.29 15.97
C SER A 35 -3.80 -14.83 15.08
N GLN A 36 -4.09 -15.12 13.80
CA GLN A 36 -3.07 -15.48 12.83
C GLN A 36 -2.18 -14.29 12.47
N ALA A 37 -2.74 -13.07 12.36
CA ALA A 37 -1.95 -11.86 12.16
C ALA A 37 -0.92 -11.64 13.27
N GLU A 38 -1.30 -11.86 14.54
CA GLU A 38 -0.41 -11.66 15.69
C GLU A 38 0.74 -12.66 15.67
N ARG A 39 0.44 -13.93 15.37
CA ARG A 39 1.46 -14.98 15.23
C ARG A 39 2.42 -14.68 14.08
N MET A 40 1.90 -14.37 12.90
CA MET A 40 2.72 -14.06 11.73
C MET A 40 3.59 -12.82 11.98
N LEU A 41 3.05 -11.78 12.59
CA LEU A 41 3.82 -10.58 12.90
C LEU A 41 4.92 -10.85 13.95
N ALA A 42 4.64 -11.68 14.95
CA ALA A 42 5.64 -12.08 15.95
C ALA A 42 6.76 -12.94 15.35
N ASP A 43 6.43 -13.89 14.48
CA ASP A 43 7.42 -14.68 13.75
C ASP A 43 8.27 -13.80 12.84
N PHE A 44 7.64 -12.83 12.17
CA PHE A 44 8.30 -11.87 11.31
C PHE A 44 9.26 -10.95 12.08
N ASP A 45 8.84 -10.41 13.23
CA ASP A 45 9.70 -9.60 14.11
C ASP A 45 10.90 -10.41 14.61
N LYS A 46 10.67 -11.65 15.04
CA LYS A 46 11.73 -12.56 15.48
C LYS A 46 12.72 -12.86 14.36
N ALA A 47 12.25 -13.06 13.12
CA ALA A 47 13.12 -13.27 11.97
C ALA A 47 13.94 -12.03 11.63
N CYS A 48 13.32 -10.84 11.67
CA CYS A 48 14.02 -9.56 11.51
C CYS A 48 15.11 -9.38 12.56
N GLY A 49 14.83 -9.68 13.83
CA GLY A 49 15.79 -9.57 14.93
C GLY A 49 17.05 -10.40 14.72
N LYS A 50 16.94 -11.59 14.11
CA LYS A 50 18.09 -12.47 13.81
C LYS A 50 19.07 -11.86 12.82
N ILE A 51 18.60 -10.96 11.95
CA ILE A 51 19.42 -10.25 10.96
C ILE A 51 19.70 -8.79 11.37
N GLY A 52 19.39 -8.43 12.63
CA GLY A 52 19.66 -7.09 13.16
C GLY A 52 18.65 -6.01 12.74
N LEU A 53 17.52 -6.38 12.13
CA LEU A 53 16.43 -5.47 11.78
C LEU A 53 15.38 -5.41 12.90
N ARG A 54 14.61 -4.33 12.94
CA ARG A 54 13.51 -4.13 13.89
C ARG A 54 12.30 -3.54 13.18
N LEU A 55 11.11 -3.95 13.59
CA LEU A 55 9.87 -3.35 13.11
C LEU A 55 9.70 -1.94 13.66
N ASN A 56 9.23 -1.03 12.80
CA ASN A 56 8.82 0.30 13.22
C ASN A 56 7.34 0.28 13.61
N LEU A 57 7.04 -0.07 14.86
CA LEU A 57 5.66 -0.21 15.36
C LEU A 57 4.83 1.08 15.25
N LYS A 58 5.46 2.25 15.13
CA LYS A 58 4.73 3.51 14.91
C LYS A 58 4.21 3.65 13.46
N LYS A 59 4.89 3.00 12.50
CA LYS A 59 4.51 2.97 11.09
C LYS A 59 3.72 1.72 10.72
N THR A 60 3.91 0.62 11.46
CA THR A 60 3.10 -0.58 11.31
C THR A 60 1.66 -0.27 11.69
N MET A 61 0.75 -0.51 10.76
CA MET A 61 -0.68 -0.37 10.96
C MET A 61 -1.35 -1.66 10.49
N PHE A 62 -2.57 -1.91 10.95
CA PHE A 62 -3.39 -2.99 10.42
C PHE A 62 -4.70 -2.44 9.86
N MET A 63 -5.29 -3.21 8.96
CA MET A 63 -6.59 -2.93 8.35
C MET A 63 -7.39 -4.23 8.39
N LYS A 64 -8.68 -4.16 8.70
CA LYS A 64 -9.57 -5.33 8.76
C LYS A 64 -10.87 -5.05 8.01
N ASN A 65 -11.48 -6.10 7.47
CA ASN A 65 -12.82 -6.01 6.91
C ASN A 65 -13.86 -5.84 8.05
N GLY A 66 -15.03 -5.25 7.73
CA GLY A 66 -16.16 -5.09 8.66
C GLY A 66 -16.74 -6.39 9.20
N LEU A 67 -16.40 -7.55 8.61
CA LEU A 67 -16.75 -8.88 9.12
C LEU A 67 -15.92 -9.31 10.33
N VAL A 68 -14.73 -8.71 10.52
CA VAL A 68 -13.85 -9.04 11.63
C VAL A 68 -14.27 -8.24 12.86
N SER A 69 -14.60 -8.95 13.93
CA SER A 69 -14.98 -8.36 15.21
C SER A 69 -13.89 -7.42 15.73
N PHE A 70 -14.31 -6.43 16.54
CA PHE A 70 -13.35 -5.56 17.21
C PHE A 70 -12.54 -6.40 18.20
N ALA A 71 -11.23 -6.49 17.98
CA ALA A 71 -10.27 -7.02 18.93
C ALA A 71 -9.00 -6.16 18.87
N PRO A 72 -8.32 -5.95 20.02
CA PRO A 72 -6.99 -5.34 20.03
C PRO A 72 -6.04 -6.17 19.17
N PHE A 73 -5.18 -5.49 18.41
CA PHE A 73 -4.09 -6.12 17.69
C PHE A 73 -2.77 -5.68 18.32
N THR A 74 -2.04 -6.62 18.91
CA THR A 74 -0.85 -6.29 19.71
C THR A 74 0.37 -7.10 19.29
N LEU A 75 1.54 -6.47 19.37
CA LEU A 75 2.83 -7.16 19.27
C LEU A 75 3.64 -6.86 20.52
N SER A 76 4.01 -7.90 21.26
CA SER A 76 4.79 -7.79 22.51
C SER A 76 4.18 -6.78 23.51
N GLY A 77 2.85 -6.74 23.61
CA GLY A 77 2.12 -5.82 24.48
C GLY A 77 1.99 -4.39 23.97
N THR A 78 2.53 -4.08 22.78
CA THR A 78 2.34 -2.79 22.12
C THR A 78 1.15 -2.86 21.17
N ASN A 79 0.20 -1.93 21.30
CA ASN A 79 -0.94 -1.82 20.39
C ASN A 79 -0.48 -1.32 19.02
N ILE A 80 -0.91 -2.01 17.97
CA ILE A 80 -0.75 -1.58 16.59
C ILE A 80 -2.01 -0.82 16.19
N SER A 81 -1.84 0.30 15.50
CA SER A 81 -2.95 1.16 15.13
C SER A 81 -3.77 0.57 13.99
N GLU A 82 -5.10 0.61 14.13
CA GLU A 82 -6.03 0.32 13.05
C GLU A 82 -6.09 1.53 12.09
N CYS A 83 -6.15 1.28 10.79
CA CYS A 83 -6.37 2.29 9.76
C CYS A 83 -7.51 1.90 8.82
N SER A 84 -8.25 2.90 8.33
CA SER A 84 -9.31 2.72 7.34
C SER A 84 -8.83 2.84 5.90
N SER A 85 -7.71 3.56 5.68
CA SER A 85 -6.99 3.62 4.41
C SER A 85 -5.48 3.60 4.63
N TYR A 86 -4.76 3.12 3.62
CA TYR A 86 -3.30 3.05 3.61
C TYR A 86 -2.77 3.25 2.18
N VAL A 87 -1.65 3.96 2.02
CA VAL A 87 -1.00 4.14 0.71
C VAL A 87 0.11 3.11 0.58
N TYR A 88 -0.15 2.03 -0.17
CA TYR A 88 0.85 0.99 -0.46
C TYR A 88 1.40 1.17 -1.87
N LEU A 89 2.72 1.29 -1.99
CA LEU A 89 3.43 1.51 -3.27
C LEU A 89 2.83 2.63 -4.13
N GLY A 90 2.35 3.67 -3.46
CA GLY A 90 1.75 4.85 -4.08
C GLY A 90 0.35 4.64 -4.67
N ARG A 91 -0.38 3.60 -4.26
CA ARG A 91 -1.84 3.50 -4.39
C ARG A 91 -2.50 3.52 -3.01
N GLU A 92 -3.53 4.35 -2.86
CA GLU A 92 -4.42 4.28 -1.70
C GLU A 92 -5.35 3.08 -1.80
N ILE A 93 -5.37 2.28 -0.73
CA ILE A 93 -6.26 1.14 -0.52
C ILE A 93 -7.08 1.46 0.73
N ASN A 94 -8.36 1.11 0.73
CA ASN A 94 -9.23 1.27 1.89
C ASN A 94 -10.12 0.05 2.11
N ILE A 95 -10.69 -0.04 3.32
CA ILE A 95 -11.54 -1.15 3.76
C ILE A 95 -12.72 -1.39 2.81
N MET A 96 -13.29 -0.32 2.25
CA MET A 96 -14.49 -0.39 1.41
C MET A 96 -14.19 -0.72 -0.06
N ASN A 97 -12.91 -0.90 -0.41
CA ASN A 97 -12.43 -0.98 -1.79
C ASN A 97 -12.91 0.20 -2.67
N ASP A 98 -13.14 1.36 -2.06
CA ASP A 98 -13.63 2.55 -2.75
C ASP A 98 -12.48 3.19 -3.55
N LEU A 99 -12.70 3.43 -4.85
CA LEU A 99 -11.71 4.05 -5.72
C LEU A 99 -11.71 5.59 -5.59
N ALA A 100 -12.75 6.21 -5.05
CA ALA A 100 -12.89 7.68 -5.03
C ALA A 100 -11.78 8.42 -4.27
N PRO A 101 -11.29 7.96 -3.09
CA PRO A 101 -10.15 8.59 -2.41
C PRO A 101 -8.87 8.54 -3.25
N GLU A 102 -8.59 7.39 -3.87
CA GLU A 102 -7.42 7.21 -4.73
C GLU A 102 -7.47 8.10 -5.98
N VAL A 103 -8.63 8.19 -6.65
CA VAL A 103 -8.81 9.11 -7.78
C VAL A 103 -8.59 10.56 -7.34
N SER A 104 -9.13 10.93 -6.18
CA SER A 104 -8.96 12.28 -5.64
C SER A 104 -7.49 12.59 -5.33
N ARG A 105 -6.75 11.61 -4.82
CA ARG A 105 -5.30 11.71 -4.57
C ARG A 105 -4.51 11.87 -5.86
N ARG A 106 -4.80 11.07 -6.90
CA ARG A 106 -4.16 11.19 -8.22
C ARG A 106 -4.44 12.53 -8.88
N LYS A 107 -5.69 13.02 -8.81
CA LYS A 107 -6.02 14.37 -9.28
C LYS A 107 -5.15 15.43 -8.62
N ARG A 108 -4.93 15.35 -7.30
CA ARG A 108 -4.02 16.26 -6.59
C ARG A 108 -2.57 16.12 -7.04
N ALA A 109 -2.08 14.89 -7.25
CA ALA A 109 -0.72 14.63 -7.70
C ALA A 109 -0.46 15.20 -9.11
N VAL A 110 -1.38 14.96 -10.05
CA VAL A 110 -1.37 15.56 -11.39
C VAL A 110 -1.39 17.08 -11.28
N TRP A 111 -2.24 17.64 -10.42
CA TRP A 111 -2.30 19.09 -10.28
C TRP A 111 -1.02 19.70 -9.71
N ALA A 112 -0.36 19.01 -8.78
CA ALA A 112 0.96 19.41 -8.30
C ALA A 112 2.03 19.31 -9.40
N ALA A 113 2.02 18.25 -10.21
CA ALA A 113 2.94 18.09 -11.34
C ALA A 113 2.73 19.20 -12.38
N PHE A 114 1.49 19.47 -12.78
CA PHE A 114 1.15 20.56 -13.69
C PHE A 114 1.63 21.91 -13.16
N LYS A 115 1.40 22.18 -11.87
CA LYS A 115 1.84 23.43 -11.23
C LYS A 115 3.35 23.64 -11.32
N SER A 116 4.16 22.58 -11.29
CA SER A 116 5.62 22.69 -11.43
C SER A 116 6.07 23.18 -12.81
N ILE A 117 5.26 22.99 -13.86
CA ILE A 117 5.57 23.39 -15.24
C ILE A 117 4.65 24.48 -15.79
N GLU A 118 3.72 25.00 -14.98
CA GLU A 118 2.64 25.89 -15.42
C GLU A 118 3.17 27.10 -16.19
N ASP A 119 4.23 27.73 -15.71
CA ASP A 119 4.83 28.91 -16.34
C ASP A 119 5.47 28.58 -17.70
N VAL A 120 6.11 27.41 -17.82
CA VAL A 120 6.71 26.95 -19.08
C VAL A 120 5.62 26.66 -20.10
N VAL A 121 4.56 25.96 -19.67
CA VAL A 121 3.39 25.63 -20.51
C VAL A 121 2.67 26.89 -20.99
N LYS A 122 2.51 27.90 -20.13
CA LYS A 122 1.88 29.18 -20.49
C LYS A 122 2.69 29.99 -21.50
N ARG A 123 4.02 29.93 -21.43
CA ARG A 123 4.92 30.63 -22.36
C ARG A 123 5.10 29.90 -23.68
N ALA A 124 4.98 28.57 -23.68
CA ALA A 124 5.12 27.75 -24.87
C ALA A 124 3.97 28.01 -25.86
N LYS A 125 4.29 28.63 -27.01
CA LYS A 125 3.32 28.82 -28.11
C LYS A 125 3.11 27.55 -28.94
N ASN A 126 4.07 26.62 -28.91
CA ASN A 126 4.03 25.39 -29.69
C ASN A 126 3.17 24.33 -28.98
N VAL A 127 2.08 23.93 -29.63
CA VAL A 127 1.14 22.93 -29.13
C VAL A 127 1.81 21.56 -28.91
N ARG A 128 2.72 21.15 -29.80
CA ARG A 128 3.45 19.88 -29.66
C ARG A 128 4.36 19.87 -28.43
N LEU A 129 5.01 21.01 -28.15
CA LEU A 129 5.84 21.14 -26.94
C LEU A 129 4.98 21.09 -25.68
N ARG A 130 3.80 21.72 -25.68
CA ARG A 130 2.86 21.65 -24.55
C ARG A 130 2.35 20.23 -24.30
N ALA A 131 2.00 19.50 -25.37
CA ALA A 131 1.61 18.09 -25.27
C ALA A 131 2.74 17.24 -24.72
N HIS A 132 3.96 17.42 -25.23
CA HIS A 132 5.13 16.68 -24.75
C HIS A 132 5.42 16.93 -23.27
N LEU A 133 5.32 18.20 -22.81
CA LEU A 133 5.46 18.54 -21.40
C LEU A 133 4.43 17.80 -20.55
N PHE A 134 3.14 17.87 -20.93
CA PHE A 134 2.06 17.14 -20.27
C PHE A 134 2.33 15.62 -20.19
N ASP A 135 2.69 15.00 -21.32
CA ASP A 135 2.96 13.55 -21.40
C ASP A 135 4.17 13.13 -20.54
N SER A 136 5.12 14.04 -20.32
CA SER A 136 6.33 13.78 -19.53
C SER A 136 6.16 14.05 -18.02
N THR A 137 5.18 14.85 -17.61
CA THR A 137 5.01 15.27 -16.20
C THR A 137 3.69 14.84 -15.59
N ASP A 138 2.58 15.12 -16.27
CA ASP A 138 1.23 14.90 -15.74
C ASP A 138 0.78 13.45 -15.95
N LEU A 139 1.06 12.90 -17.14
CA LEU A 139 0.67 11.54 -17.48
C LEU A 139 1.32 10.49 -16.55
N PRO A 140 2.62 10.56 -16.20
CA PRO A 140 3.21 9.64 -15.23
C PRO A 140 2.56 9.73 -13.85
N ALA A 141 2.26 10.95 -13.37
CA ALA A 141 1.59 11.16 -12.08
C ALA A 141 0.16 10.59 -12.06
N LEU A 142 -0.53 10.58 -13.21
CA LEU A 142 -1.87 10.01 -13.37
C LEU A 142 -1.84 8.47 -13.46
N MET A 143 -0.90 7.94 -14.24
CA MET A 143 -0.84 6.53 -14.62
C MET A 143 -0.08 5.65 -13.62
N TYR A 144 0.67 6.26 -12.70
CA TYR A 144 1.37 5.48 -11.68
C TYR A 144 0.39 4.61 -10.88
N ALA A 145 0.73 3.32 -10.76
CA ALA A 145 -0.10 2.27 -10.16
C ALA A 145 -1.48 2.05 -10.80
N SER A 146 -1.73 2.51 -12.04
CA SER A 146 -2.98 2.26 -12.77
C SER A 146 -3.19 0.80 -13.19
N GLN A 147 -2.13 -0.01 -13.23
CA GLN A 147 -2.22 -1.45 -13.51
C GLN A 147 -3.08 -2.19 -12.49
N THR A 148 -3.25 -1.60 -11.30
CA THR A 148 -4.02 -2.20 -10.23
C THR A 148 -5.48 -1.69 -10.22
N SER A 149 -5.82 -0.73 -11.06
CA SER A 149 -7.15 -0.07 -11.06
C SER A 149 -8.31 -0.99 -11.46
N SER A 150 -8.06 -2.08 -12.20
CA SER A 150 -9.10 -3.07 -12.56
C SER A 150 -9.47 -4.04 -11.44
N LEU A 151 -8.76 -4.02 -10.31
CA LEU A 151 -9.05 -4.90 -9.15
C LEU A 151 -10.21 -4.38 -8.28
N GLY A 152 -10.86 -3.28 -8.68
CA GLY A 152 -11.99 -2.68 -7.98
C GLY A 152 -13.36 -2.87 -8.67
N GLU A 153 -13.40 -3.59 -9.79
CA GLU A 153 -14.63 -3.92 -10.54
C GLU A 153 -15.09 -5.36 -10.28
#